data_AF-A0A972YA26-F1
#
_entry.id   AF-A0A972YA26-F1
#
_cell.length_a   1.000
_cell.length_b   1.000
_cell.length_c   1.000
_cell.angle_alpha   90.00
_cell.angle_beta   90.00
_cell.angle_gamma   90.00
#
_symmetry.space_group_name_H-M   'P 1'
#
loop_
_entity.id
_entity.type
_entity.pdbx_description
1 polymer ?
#
loop_
_entity_poly.entity_id
_entity_poly.type
_entity_poly.pdbx_seq_one_letter_code
_entity_poly.pdbx_strand_id
1 'polypeptide(L)'
;RAENVLVENGVLALKAREEAYTGPRFPEGFPGAPGGEQTQTYTSGKVRTRGLASWQYGRFSARMKLPDGQGTWPAFWMMSEDETYGTWPLSGEIDIMEAINLETPCEDCPGGIERRTSGALHFGSAIPDNTYLYLDMTLDPDIGPSDAWRVYTVEWAEDSMQWFVDGEIFMRIESDAWFTTAPEADGRPHAPFDQPFYLMMNLAVGGNLAEKKNGAGFDPDSFPTELLIDWVKVEQCSGDETARACMTQTDWAGEPRGPWETQAR
;
A
#
# COMPACT_ATOMS: atom_id res chain seq x y z
N ARG A 1 17.49 2.11 -10.72
CA ARG A 1 18.58 2.89 -11.34
C ARG A 1 18.43 4.35 -10.95
N ALA A 2 19.48 5.19 -11.05
CA ALA A 2 19.42 6.60 -10.63
C ALA A 2 18.43 7.44 -11.46
N GLU A 3 18.10 6.99 -12.67
CA GLU A 3 17.09 7.64 -13.52
C GLU A 3 15.65 7.46 -12.98
N ASN A 4 15.40 6.38 -12.23
CA ASN A 4 14.07 6.08 -11.67
C ASN A 4 13.97 6.33 -10.16
N VAL A 5 15.10 6.34 -9.44
CA VAL A 5 15.15 6.51 -7.98
C VAL A 5 16.22 7.53 -7.68
N LEU A 6 15.81 8.73 -7.27
CA LEU A 6 16.70 9.87 -7.06
C LEU A 6 16.30 10.60 -5.78
N VAL A 7 17.29 11.01 -4.98
CA VAL A 7 17.09 11.97 -3.89
C VAL A 7 17.66 13.31 -4.34
N GLU A 8 16.82 14.34 -4.36
CA GLU A 8 17.21 15.70 -4.74
C GLU A 8 16.52 16.72 -3.82
N ASN A 9 17.28 17.68 -3.29
CA ASN A 9 16.78 18.72 -2.39
C ASN A 9 16.00 18.18 -1.17
N GLY A 10 16.38 17.02 -0.67
CA GLY A 10 15.74 16.37 0.49
C GLY A 10 14.49 15.54 0.15
N VAL A 11 14.09 15.46 -1.12
CA VAL A 11 12.93 14.68 -1.57
C VAL A 11 13.39 13.44 -2.32
N LEU A 12 12.82 12.28 -1.98
CA LEU A 12 12.94 11.06 -2.78
C LEU A 12 11.91 11.10 -3.91
N ALA A 13 12.36 10.91 -5.15
CA ALA A 13 11.52 10.78 -6.33
C ALA A 13 11.61 9.36 -6.92
N LEU A 14 10.46 8.72 -7.08
CA LEU A 14 10.29 7.47 -7.83
C LEU A 14 9.67 7.81 -9.19
N LYS A 15 10.48 7.75 -10.25
CA LYS A 15 10.14 8.27 -11.58
C LYS A 15 9.80 7.14 -12.55
N ALA A 16 8.60 7.19 -13.11
CA ALA A 16 8.12 6.32 -14.17
C ALA A 16 8.35 6.97 -15.54
N ARG A 17 8.90 6.21 -16.50
CA ARG A 17 9.31 6.73 -17.81
C ARG A 17 9.10 5.70 -18.89
N GLU A 18 8.77 6.16 -20.09
CA GLU A 18 8.82 5.33 -21.30
C GLU A 18 10.28 5.07 -21.67
N GLU A 19 10.72 3.83 -21.50
CA GLU A 19 12.07 3.38 -21.81
C GLU A 19 12.04 1.86 -21.92
N ALA A 20 12.40 1.33 -23.09
CA ALA A 20 12.56 -0.12 -23.24
C ALA A 20 13.75 -0.60 -22.40
N TYR A 21 13.48 -1.49 -21.45
CA TYR A 21 14.51 -2.03 -20.56
C TYR A 21 14.33 -3.53 -20.33
N THR A 22 15.43 -4.27 -20.48
CA THR A 22 15.49 -5.71 -20.19
C THR A 22 16.14 -5.91 -18.83
N GLY A 23 15.45 -6.63 -17.95
CA GLY A 23 15.97 -6.97 -16.62
C GLY A 23 15.33 -8.24 -16.07
N PRO A 24 15.59 -8.59 -14.80
CA PRO A 24 15.00 -9.76 -14.16
C PRO A 24 13.48 -9.72 -14.24
N ARG A 25 12.87 -10.82 -14.68
CA ARG A 25 11.41 -10.98 -14.78
C ARG A 25 10.73 -10.92 -13.41
N PHE A 26 11.42 -11.39 -12.38
CA PHE A 26 10.92 -11.43 -11.01
C PHE A 26 11.78 -10.56 -10.10
N PRO A 27 11.20 -9.97 -9.04
CA PRO A 27 11.97 -9.30 -8.01
C PRO A 27 13.01 -10.23 -7.40
N GLU A 28 14.15 -9.67 -7.01
CA GLU A 28 15.16 -10.41 -6.26
C GLU A 28 14.55 -10.96 -4.95
N GLY A 29 14.73 -12.26 -4.73
CA GLY A 29 14.19 -12.99 -3.57
C GLY A 29 12.73 -13.41 -3.71
N PHE A 30 12.13 -13.35 -4.90
CA PHE A 30 10.78 -13.86 -5.12
C PHE A 30 10.74 -15.40 -4.98
N PRO A 31 9.99 -15.96 -3.99
CA PRO A 31 9.99 -17.39 -3.72
C PRO A 31 9.53 -18.20 -4.94
N GLY A 32 10.27 -19.26 -5.29
CA GLY A 32 9.89 -20.17 -6.37
C GLY A 32 9.93 -19.58 -7.79
N ALA A 33 10.48 -18.37 -7.99
CA ALA A 33 10.58 -17.78 -9.31
C ALA A 33 11.47 -18.64 -10.25
N PRO A 34 11.01 -18.97 -11.48
CA PRO A 34 11.82 -19.69 -12.46
C PRO A 34 12.99 -18.87 -13.04
N GLY A 35 13.24 -17.66 -12.50
CA GLY A 35 14.20 -16.71 -13.03
C GLY A 35 13.81 -16.18 -14.41
N GLY A 36 14.82 -15.71 -15.15
CA GLY A 36 14.67 -15.19 -16.51
C GLY A 36 14.61 -13.67 -16.59
N GLU A 37 14.70 -13.17 -17.82
CA GLU A 37 14.65 -11.76 -18.14
C GLU A 37 13.38 -11.41 -18.90
N GLN A 38 12.93 -10.17 -18.76
CA GLN A 38 11.81 -9.62 -19.50
C GLN A 38 12.15 -8.19 -19.94
N THR A 39 11.79 -7.87 -21.18
CA THR A 39 11.77 -6.48 -21.67
C THR A 39 10.44 -5.86 -21.32
N GLN A 40 10.47 -4.74 -20.60
CA GLN A 40 9.32 -3.87 -20.37
C GLN A 40 9.51 -2.58 -21.18
N THR A 41 8.40 -1.93 -21.55
CA THR A 41 8.40 -0.65 -22.29
C THR A 41 8.47 0.57 -21.38
N TYR A 42 8.30 0.36 -20.07
CA TYR A 42 8.39 1.38 -19.04
C TYR A 42 9.36 0.97 -17.95
N THR A 43 10.08 1.94 -17.41
CA THR A 43 10.90 1.81 -16.19
C THR A 43 10.28 2.63 -15.06
N SER A 44 10.44 2.18 -13.81
CA SER A 44 9.97 2.92 -12.63
C SER A 44 10.81 2.65 -11.38
N GLY A 45 10.44 3.26 -10.26
CA GLY A 45 11.10 3.14 -8.96
C GLY A 45 10.32 2.29 -7.96
N LYS A 46 11.03 1.40 -7.26
CA LYS A 46 10.57 0.68 -6.08
C LYS A 46 11.70 0.62 -5.05
N VAL A 47 11.41 0.97 -3.81
CA VAL A 47 12.33 0.88 -2.67
C VAL A 47 11.70 0.04 -1.56
N ARG A 48 12.53 -0.67 -0.79
CA ARG A 48 12.08 -1.51 0.32
C ARG A 48 13.13 -1.54 1.43
N THR A 49 12.68 -1.79 2.67
CA THR A 49 13.57 -1.96 3.82
C THR A 49 13.84 -3.42 4.19
N ARG A 50 13.38 -4.40 3.40
CA ARG A 50 13.61 -5.83 3.64
C ARG A 50 15.10 -6.13 3.84
N GLY A 51 15.44 -6.87 4.90
CA GLY A 51 16.81 -7.18 5.30
C GLY A 51 17.62 -5.98 5.83
N LEU A 52 17.02 -4.80 5.94
CA LEU A 52 17.65 -3.58 6.46
C LEU A 52 16.97 -3.09 7.74
N ALA A 53 15.64 -3.05 7.74
CA ALA A 53 14.83 -2.66 8.88
C ALA A 53 13.39 -3.19 8.72
N SER A 54 12.86 -3.74 9.81
CA SER A 54 11.48 -4.16 9.96
C SER A 54 11.00 -3.81 11.37
N TRP A 55 9.69 -3.67 11.54
CA TRP A 55 9.07 -3.26 12.79
C TRP A 55 7.82 -4.08 13.04
N GLN A 56 7.57 -4.38 14.31
CA GLN A 56 6.30 -4.89 14.78
C GLN A 56 5.65 -3.78 15.61
N TYR A 57 4.42 -3.41 15.24
CA TYR A 57 3.64 -2.34 15.84
C TYR A 57 4.29 -0.94 15.74
N GLY A 58 3.47 0.10 15.91
CA GLY A 58 3.89 1.50 15.88
C GLY A 58 3.08 2.36 14.92
N ARG A 59 3.57 3.58 14.67
CA ARG A 59 3.01 4.55 13.73
C ARG A 59 3.94 4.72 12.55
N PHE A 60 3.41 4.52 11.34
CA PHE A 60 4.14 4.55 10.08
C PHE A 60 3.53 5.62 9.20
N SER A 61 4.27 6.71 8.99
CA SER A 61 3.78 7.88 8.27
C SER A 61 4.72 8.25 7.13
N ALA A 62 4.15 8.72 6.02
CA ALA A 62 4.91 9.30 4.92
C ALA A 62 4.23 10.56 4.40
N ARG A 63 5.03 11.61 4.17
CA ARG A 63 4.57 12.82 3.49
C ARG A 63 4.88 12.71 2.01
N MET A 64 3.83 12.60 1.20
CA MET A 64 3.93 12.22 -0.21
C MET A 64 3.11 13.17 -1.08
N LYS A 65 3.55 13.36 -2.32
CA LYS A 65 2.80 13.99 -3.39
C LYS A 65 2.70 12.99 -4.54
N LEU A 66 1.46 12.63 -4.88
CA LEU A 66 1.16 11.52 -5.77
C LEU A 66 1.11 11.98 -7.24
N PRO A 67 1.39 11.09 -8.21
CA PRO A 67 1.16 11.37 -9.62
C PRO A 67 -0.32 11.24 -10.01
N ASP A 68 -0.72 12.01 -11.02
CA ASP A 68 -1.96 11.85 -11.78
C ASP A 68 -1.76 10.97 -13.02
N GLY A 69 -2.87 10.63 -13.68
CA GLY A 69 -2.85 10.05 -15.02
C GLY A 69 -3.23 8.57 -15.07
N GLN A 70 -3.77 8.16 -16.22
CA GLN A 70 -4.36 6.83 -16.43
C GLN A 70 -3.24 5.78 -16.60
N GLY A 71 -3.26 4.78 -15.72
CA GLY A 71 -2.22 3.75 -15.63
C GLY A 71 -1.19 4.00 -14.52
N THR A 72 -1.32 5.08 -13.73
CA THR A 72 -0.47 5.29 -12.55
C THR A 72 -1.00 4.53 -11.34
N TRP A 73 -0.08 3.92 -10.58
CA TRP A 73 -0.39 3.23 -9.33
C TRP A 73 0.74 3.40 -8.30
N PRO A 74 0.79 4.57 -7.61
CA PRO A 74 1.64 4.76 -6.44
C PRO A 74 1.16 3.92 -5.24
N ALA A 75 2.10 3.40 -4.45
CA ALA A 75 1.80 2.64 -3.23
C ALA A 75 2.83 2.91 -2.12
N PHE A 76 2.34 2.96 -0.88
CA PHE A 76 3.09 2.90 0.38
C PHE A 76 2.50 1.78 1.24
N TRP A 77 3.30 0.75 1.51
CA TRP A 77 2.79 -0.52 2.02
C TRP A 77 3.86 -1.30 2.78
N MET A 78 3.45 -2.40 3.40
CA MET A 78 4.29 -3.23 4.26
C MET A 78 4.02 -4.72 4.04
N MET A 79 5.07 -5.52 4.20
CA MET A 79 5.03 -6.98 4.08
C MET A 79 5.82 -7.62 5.23
N SER A 80 5.44 -8.83 5.65
CA SER A 80 6.19 -9.59 6.67
C SER A 80 7.64 -9.85 6.25
N GLU A 81 8.58 -9.65 7.17
CA GLU A 81 10.03 -9.88 6.92
C GLU A 81 10.34 -11.36 6.69
N ASP A 82 9.85 -12.21 7.60
CA ASP A 82 10.25 -13.61 7.72
C ASP A 82 9.25 -14.60 7.11
N GLU A 83 8.06 -14.14 6.72
CA GLU A 83 6.98 -15.00 6.21
C GLU A 83 6.68 -16.18 7.16
N THR A 84 6.63 -15.93 8.48
CA THR A 84 6.45 -16.93 9.56
C THR A 84 5.26 -17.87 9.34
N TYR A 85 4.22 -17.39 8.66
CA TYR A 85 2.98 -18.14 8.39
C TYR A 85 2.92 -18.70 6.96
N GLY A 86 4.02 -18.61 6.21
CA GLY A 86 4.10 -18.96 4.80
C GLY A 86 4.01 -17.75 3.87
N THR A 87 4.06 -18.01 2.57
CA THR A 87 4.03 -16.98 1.54
C THR A 87 2.72 -16.20 1.56
N TRP A 88 2.72 -15.03 0.93
CA TRP A 88 1.52 -14.21 0.77
C TRP A 88 0.29 -15.03 0.33
N PRO A 89 -0.90 -14.77 0.90
CA PRO A 89 -1.20 -13.74 1.92
C PRO A 89 -1.05 -14.24 3.37
N LEU A 90 -0.59 -15.47 3.60
CA LEU A 90 -0.69 -16.12 4.91
C LEU A 90 0.03 -15.34 6.01
N SER A 91 1.10 -14.63 5.65
CA SER A 91 1.88 -13.76 6.54
C SER A 91 1.46 -12.28 6.52
N GLY A 92 0.39 -11.94 5.81
CA GLY A 92 -0.20 -10.60 5.79
C GLY A 92 0.50 -9.57 4.90
N GLU A 93 -0.27 -8.55 4.52
CA GLU A 93 0.15 -7.32 3.83
C GLU A 93 -0.66 -6.14 4.38
N ILE A 94 0.00 -5.00 4.60
CA ILE A 94 -0.62 -3.77 5.09
C ILE A 94 -0.40 -2.68 4.03
N ASP A 95 -1.45 -2.30 3.33
CA ASP A 95 -1.43 -1.20 2.38
C ASP A 95 -1.82 0.09 3.10
N ILE A 96 -0.82 0.93 3.38
CA ILE A 96 -1.02 2.19 4.11
C ILE A 96 -1.70 3.22 3.19
N MET A 97 -1.28 3.23 1.92
CA MET A 97 -1.81 4.09 0.89
C MET A 97 -1.61 3.45 -0.46
N GLU A 98 -2.72 3.30 -1.19
CA GLU A 98 -2.71 3.15 -2.63
C GLU A 98 -3.53 4.27 -3.28
N ALA A 99 -3.17 4.64 -4.50
CA ALA A 99 -4.01 5.44 -5.36
C ALA A 99 -3.84 4.96 -6.79
N ILE A 100 -4.90 5.08 -7.59
CA ILE A 100 -4.93 4.52 -8.95
C ILE A 100 -5.64 5.51 -9.84
N ASN A 101 -4.98 5.90 -10.94
CA ASN A 101 -5.54 6.77 -11.97
C ASN A 101 -6.07 8.09 -11.42
N LEU A 102 -5.34 8.73 -10.48
CA LEU A 102 -5.79 10.00 -9.92
C LEU A 102 -5.98 11.05 -11.02
N GLU A 103 -7.00 11.88 -10.84
CA GLU A 103 -7.38 12.98 -11.72
C GLU A 103 -7.86 12.56 -13.12
N THR A 104 -8.11 11.27 -13.35
CA THR A 104 -8.72 10.77 -14.59
C THR A 104 -10.25 10.74 -14.48
N PRO A 105 -10.98 10.78 -15.62
CA PRO A 105 -12.42 10.60 -15.63
C PRO A 105 -12.85 9.31 -14.94
N CYS A 106 -13.86 9.41 -14.08
CA CYS A 106 -14.41 8.27 -13.35
C CYS A 106 -15.92 8.46 -13.15
N GLU A 107 -16.71 7.59 -13.76
CA GLU A 107 -18.18 7.69 -13.77
C GLU A 107 -18.80 7.58 -12.38
N ASP A 108 -18.27 6.66 -11.55
CA ASP A 108 -18.78 6.40 -10.20
C ASP A 108 -18.15 7.29 -9.11
N CYS A 109 -17.24 8.19 -9.49
CA CYS A 109 -16.54 9.04 -8.53
C CYS A 109 -17.31 10.35 -8.26
N PRO A 110 -17.27 10.88 -7.03
CA PRO A 110 -17.78 12.21 -6.74
C PRO A 110 -17.17 13.27 -7.68
N GLY A 111 -18.03 13.99 -8.41
CA GLY A 111 -17.60 15.01 -9.37
C GLY A 111 -17.03 14.46 -10.68
N GLY A 112 -17.18 13.16 -10.96
CA GLY A 112 -16.81 12.56 -12.25
C GLY A 112 -15.32 12.36 -12.49
N ILE A 113 -14.50 12.52 -11.45
CA ILE A 113 -13.03 12.47 -11.49
C ILE A 113 -12.53 11.64 -10.33
N GLU A 114 -11.56 10.76 -10.58
CA GLU A 114 -10.96 9.92 -9.54
C GLU A 114 -10.08 10.76 -8.60
N ARG A 115 -10.45 10.77 -7.32
CA ARG A 115 -9.76 11.49 -6.25
C ARG A 115 -9.60 10.63 -5.00
N ARG A 116 -9.83 9.32 -5.10
CA ARG A 116 -9.78 8.42 -3.97
C ARG A 116 -8.39 7.84 -3.80
N THR A 117 -7.96 7.80 -2.56
CA THR A 117 -6.90 6.92 -2.08
C THR A 117 -7.53 5.79 -1.27
N SER A 118 -6.80 4.71 -1.04
CA SER A 118 -7.26 3.58 -0.25
C SER A 118 -6.22 3.12 0.74
N GLY A 119 -6.68 2.53 1.83
CA GLY A 119 -5.90 1.62 2.67
C GLY A 119 -6.48 0.21 2.55
N ALA A 120 -5.65 -0.80 2.71
CA ALA A 120 -6.07 -2.20 2.70
C ALA A 120 -5.25 -3.08 3.64
N LEU A 121 -5.80 -4.25 3.96
CA LEU A 121 -5.22 -5.28 4.79
C LEU A 121 -5.49 -6.63 4.15
N HIS A 122 -4.47 -7.32 3.63
CA HIS A 122 -4.62 -8.65 3.02
C HIS A 122 -4.17 -9.75 3.98
N PHE A 123 -4.97 -10.81 4.09
CA PHE A 123 -4.77 -11.91 5.04
C PHE A 123 -5.58 -13.16 4.62
N GLY A 124 -5.71 -14.14 5.52
CA GLY A 124 -6.58 -15.30 5.34
C GLY A 124 -5.83 -16.55 4.91
N SER A 125 -6.34 -17.22 3.87
CA SER A 125 -5.80 -18.50 3.38
C SER A 125 -4.84 -18.32 2.20
N ALA A 126 -4.13 -19.37 1.81
CA ALA A 126 -3.38 -19.39 0.56
C ALA A 126 -4.30 -19.12 -0.65
N ILE A 127 -3.73 -18.57 -1.73
CA ILE A 127 -4.43 -18.38 -3.01
C ILE A 127 -5.07 -19.71 -3.46
N PRO A 128 -6.35 -19.71 -3.91
CA PRO A 128 -7.19 -18.56 -4.23
C PRO A 128 -8.13 -18.10 -3.10
N ASP A 129 -8.05 -18.69 -1.90
CA ASP A 129 -8.99 -18.45 -0.80
C ASP A 129 -8.52 -17.31 0.14
N ASN A 130 -7.64 -16.45 -0.38
CA ASN A 130 -7.18 -15.24 0.29
C ASN A 130 -8.30 -14.20 0.42
N THR A 131 -8.22 -13.34 1.43
CA THR A 131 -9.19 -12.26 1.67
C THR A 131 -8.48 -10.94 1.97
N TYR A 132 -9.25 -9.86 2.07
CA TYR A 132 -8.75 -8.55 2.41
C TYR A 132 -9.85 -7.65 2.98
N LEU A 133 -9.45 -6.59 3.68
CA LEU A 133 -10.33 -5.48 4.06
C LEU A 133 -9.74 -4.20 3.48
N TYR A 134 -10.57 -3.28 3.03
CA TYR A 134 -10.14 -2.03 2.42
C TYR A 134 -11.18 -0.92 2.64
N LEU A 135 -10.76 0.33 2.50
CA LEU A 135 -11.69 1.44 2.37
C LEU A 135 -11.08 2.54 1.51
N ASP A 136 -11.92 3.17 0.69
CA ASP A 136 -11.56 4.38 -0.04
C ASP A 136 -11.78 5.62 0.83
N MET A 137 -10.85 6.58 0.76
CA MET A 137 -11.03 7.95 1.23
C MET A 137 -11.02 8.90 0.04
N THR A 138 -12.09 9.69 -0.11
CA THR A 138 -12.13 10.76 -1.12
C THR A 138 -11.31 11.94 -0.61
N LEU A 139 -10.28 12.34 -1.36
CA LEU A 139 -9.47 13.50 -1.05
C LEU A 139 -10.23 14.80 -1.36
N ASP A 140 -9.84 15.89 -0.69
CA ASP A 140 -10.45 17.22 -0.82
C ASP A 140 -10.60 17.63 -2.30
N PRO A 141 -11.81 17.98 -2.77
CA PRO A 141 -12.02 18.39 -4.17
C PRO A 141 -11.40 19.74 -4.52
N ASP A 142 -11.13 20.61 -3.54
CA ASP A 142 -10.60 21.97 -3.76
C ASP A 142 -9.09 21.97 -4.00
N ILE A 143 -8.41 20.85 -3.73
CA ILE A 143 -6.98 20.67 -3.94
C ILE A 143 -6.74 19.34 -4.67
N GLY A 144 -6.27 19.41 -5.91
CA GLY A 144 -5.90 18.22 -6.70
C GLY A 144 -5.05 17.24 -5.88
N PRO A 145 -5.41 15.94 -5.83
CA PRO A 145 -4.59 14.91 -5.19
C PRO A 145 -3.12 14.97 -5.60
N SER A 146 -2.87 15.35 -6.86
CA SER A 146 -1.54 15.43 -7.45
C SER A 146 -0.92 16.83 -7.36
N ASP A 147 -1.61 17.78 -6.71
CA ASP A 147 -1.14 19.15 -6.47
C ASP A 147 -0.60 19.35 -5.05
N ALA A 148 -1.05 18.56 -4.08
CA ALA A 148 -0.72 18.71 -2.67
C ALA A 148 0.18 17.62 -2.11
N TRP A 149 0.95 18.03 -1.10
CA TRP A 149 1.58 17.11 -0.17
C TRP A 149 0.57 16.70 0.89
N ARG A 150 0.41 15.39 1.05
CA ARG A 150 -0.46 14.76 2.04
C ARG A 150 0.36 13.88 2.97
N VAL A 151 -0.13 13.64 4.18
CA VAL A 151 0.47 12.70 5.12
C VAL A 151 -0.40 11.46 5.22
N TYR A 152 0.12 10.33 4.74
CA TYR A 152 -0.54 9.02 4.82
C TYR A 152 0.03 8.25 5.99
N THR A 153 -0.83 7.66 6.81
CA THR A 153 -0.40 6.98 8.04
C THR A 153 -1.18 5.70 8.30
N VAL A 154 -0.50 4.69 8.83
CA VAL A 154 -1.13 3.63 9.64
C VAL A 154 -0.57 3.69 11.07
N GLU A 155 -1.46 3.57 12.04
CA GLU A 155 -1.10 3.17 13.40
C GLU A 155 -1.49 1.71 13.59
N TRP A 156 -0.58 0.91 14.11
CA TRP A 156 -0.72 -0.53 14.26
C TRP A 156 -0.34 -0.92 15.69
N ALA A 157 -1.32 -1.42 16.44
CA ALA A 157 -1.16 -2.02 17.75
C ALA A 157 -1.42 -3.54 17.68
N GLU A 158 -1.19 -4.22 18.80
CA GLU A 158 -1.38 -5.68 18.91
C GLU A 158 -2.77 -6.14 18.47
N ASP A 159 -3.80 -5.38 18.82
CA ASP A 159 -5.20 -5.76 18.63
C ASP A 159 -5.98 -4.88 17.66
N SER A 160 -5.35 -3.86 17.06
CA SER A 160 -6.04 -2.90 16.20
C SER A 160 -5.10 -2.22 15.21
N MET A 161 -5.64 -1.79 14.07
CA MET A 161 -4.97 -0.95 13.09
C MET A 161 -5.89 0.18 12.65
N GLN A 162 -5.33 1.36 12.39
CA GLN A 162 -6.09 2.50 11.89
C GLN A 162 -5.31 3.34 10.90
N TRP A 163 -6.00 3.76 9.83
CA TRP A 163 -5.44 4.47 8.71
C TRP A 163 -5.91 5.93 8.69
N PHE A 164 -5.01 6.80 8.27
CA PHE A 164 -5.24 8.23 8.23
C PHE A 164 -4.75 8.86 6.94
N VAL A 165 -5.42 9.94 6.55
CA VAL A 165 -4.87 10.96 5.65
C VAL A 165 -4.94 12.30 6.36
N ASP A 166 -3.82 13.03 6.40
CA ASP A 166 -3.69 14.34 7.05
C ASP A 166 -4.16 14.36 8.53
N GLY A 167 -4.07 13.21 9.21
CA GLY A 167 -4.48 13.04 10.61
C GLY A 167 -5.96 12.71 10.80
N GLU A 168 -6.77 12.66 9.74
CA GLU A 168 -8.15 12.21 9.78
C GLU A 168 -8.22 10.69 9.60
N ILE A 169 -8.83 10.00 10.56
CA ILE A 169 -9.06 8.56 10.47
C ILE A 169 -10.12 8.26 9.43
N PHE A 170 -9.82 7.34 8.50
CA PHE A 170 -10.81 6.87 7.54
C PHE A 170 -11.11 5.38 7.67
N MET A 171 -10.20 4.58 8.21
CA MET A 171 -10.39 3.14 8.41
C MET A 171 -9.84 2.70 9.77
N ARG A 172 -10.59 1.86 10.49
CA ARG A 172 -10.09 1.09 11.64
C ARG A 172 -10.46 -0.38 11.46
N ILE A 173 -9.55 -1.26 11.83
CA ILE A 173 -9.75 -2.70 11.82
C ILE A 173 -9.31 -3.21 13.20
N GLU A 174 -10.19 -3.97 13.84
CA GLU A 174 -9.90 -4.67 15.10
C GLU A 174 -9.43 -6.11 14.81
N SER A 175 -8.67 -6.68 15.72
CA SER A 175 -8.01 -7.99 15.52
C SER A 175 -8.96 -9.18 15.35
N ASP A 176 -10.24 -9.06 15.70
CA ASP A 176 -11.24 -10.07 15.44
C ASP A 176 -11.66 -10.16 13.96
N ALA A 177 -11.30 -9.16 13.16
CA ALA A 177 -11.62 -9.09 11.74
C ALA A 177 -10.56 -9.73 10.83
N TRP A 178 -9.37 -10.05 11.34
CA TRP A 178 -8.31 -10.72 10.58
C TRP A 178 -7.93 -12.09 11.14
N PHE A 179 -7.37 -12.93 10.27
CA PHE A 179 -6.89 -14.27 10.61
C PHE A 179 -5.89 -14.79 9.58
N THR A 180 -5.23 -15.91 9.88
CA THR A 180 -4.50 -16.72 8.92
C THR A 180 -4.84 -18.19 9.12
N THR A 181 -4.85 -18.99 8.05
CA THR A 181 -5.08 -20.45 8.15
C THR A 181 -3.78 -21.24 8.35
N ALA A 182 -2.64 -20.57 8.50
CA ALA A 182 -1.37 -21.21 8.74
C ALA A 182 -1.38 -22.01 10.06
N PRO A 183 -1.00 -23.29 10.08
CA PRO A 183 -0.88 -24.07 11.31
C PRO A 183 0.02 -23.42 12.37
N GLU A 184 1.02 -22.65 11.94
CA GLU A 184 1.97 -21.90 12.77
C GLU A 184 1.28 -20.80 13.61
N ALA A 185 0.03 -20.43 13.27
CA ALA A 185 -0.77 -19.47 14.02
C ALA A 185 -1.52 -20.07 15.21
N ASP A 186 -1.41 -21.38 15.47
CA ASP A 186 -2.04 -22.00 16.65
C ASP A 186 -1.56 -21.34 17.95
N GLY A 187 -2.52 -20.89 18.77
CA GLY A 187 -2.25 -20.13 19.99
C GLY A 187 -1.80 -18.67 19.80
N ARG A 188 -1.88 -18.12 18.57
CA ARG A 188 -1.50 -16.74 18.25
C ARG A 188 -2.71 -15.90 17.83
N PRO A 189 -3.39 -15.23 18.78
CA PRO A 189 -4.68 -14.59 18.53
C PRO A 189 -4.61 -13.38 17.58
N HIS A 190 -3.43 -12.82 17.33
CA HIS A 190 -3.24 -11.63 16.50
C HIS A 190 -2.55 -11.93 15.16
N ALA A 191 -2.32 -13.20 14.85
CA ALA A 191 -1.75 -13.62 13.58
C ALA A 191 -2.67 -13.24 12.39
N PRO A 192 -2.13 -12.83 11.23
CA PRO A 192 -0.70 -12.84 10.90
C PRO A 192 0.05 -11.55 11.27
N PHE A 193 -0.65 -10.54 11.81
CA PHE A 193 -0.11 -9.22 12.11
C PHE A 193 0.49 -9.14 13.52
N ASP A 194 1.28 -10.15 13.86
CA ASP A 194 2.03 -10.28 15.12
C ASP A 194 3.52 -10.57 14.88
N GLN A 195 4.00 -10.27 13.66
CA GLN A 195 5.39 -10.44 13.22
C GLN A 195 5.99 -9.09 12.78
N PRO A 196 7.32 -8.95 12.64
CA PRO A 196 7.92 -7.77 12.03
C PRO A 196 7.61 -7.62 10.54
N PHE A 197 7.29 -6.41 10.11
CA PHE A 197 7.02 -6.03 8.72
C PHE A 197 8.03 -4.99 8.22
N TYR A 198 8.46 -5.10 6.97
CA TYR A 198 9.30 -4.12 6.29
C TYR A 198 8.46 -3.15 5.44
N LEU A 199 8.96 -1.93 5.25
CA LEU A 199 8.30 -0.89 4.47
C LEU A 199 8.67 -0.99 2.99
N MET A 200 7.73 -0.58 2.14
CA MET A 200 7.87 -0.55 0.69
C MET A 200 7.19 0.68 0.11
N MET A 201 7.80 1.25 -0.94
CA MET A 201 7.19 2.30 -1.74
C MET A 201 7.49 2.06 -3.21
N ASN A 202 6.50 2.26 -4.07
CA ASN A 202 6.68 2.17 -5.52
C ASN A 202 5.71 3.07 -6.29
N LEU A 203 6.06 3.28 -7.56
CA LEU A 203 5.14 3.76 -8.59
C LEU A 203 5.01 2.68 -9.66
N ALA A 204 3.93 1.91 -9.66
CA ALA A 204 3.65 0.95 -10.72
C ALA A 204 3.09 1.66 -11.98
N VAL A 205 3.31 1.04 -13.14
CA VAL A 205 2.91 1.53 -14.47
C VAL A 205 2.04 0.47 -15.12
N GLY A 206 0.75 0.76 -15.27
CA GLY A 206 -0.26 -0.15 -15.80
C GLY A 206 -0.57 -1.33 -14.87
N GLY A 207 -1.02 -2.42 -15.46
CA GLY A 207 -1.42 -3.64 -14.75
C GLY A 207 -2.94 -3.79 -14.69
N ASN A 208 -3.38 -5.03 -14.44
CA ASN A 208 -4.79 -5.41 -14.54
C ASN A 208 -5.74 -4.51 -13.75
N LEU A 209 -5.34 -4.05 -12.56
CA LEU A 209 -6.18 -3.18 -11.73
C LEU A 209 -6.25 -1.76 -12.31
N ALA A 210 -5.09 -1.14 -12.58
CA ALA A 210 -5.04 0.22 -13.13
C ALA A 210 -5.71 0.34 -14.51
N GLU A 211 -5.56 -0.67 -15.37
CA GLU A 211 -6.16 -0.65 -16.72
C GLU A 211 -7.66 -0.89 -16.72
N LYS A 212 -8.18 -1.66 -15.74
CA LYS A 212 -9.62 -1.92 -15.60
C LYS A 212 -10.33 -0.81 -14.82
N LYS A 213 -9.69 -0.23 -13.81
CA LYS A 213 -10.27 0.84 -13.00
C LYS A 213 -10.54 2.05 -13.90
N ASN A 214 -11.75 2.61 -13.80
CA ASN A 214 -12.28 3.68 -14.65
C ASN A 214 -12.47 3.30 -16.14
N GLY A 215 -12.26 2.04 -16.53
CA GLY A 215 -12.62 1.51 -17.86
C GLY A 215 -11.84 2.08 -19.05
N ALA A 216 -10.76 2.83 -18.80
CA ALA A 216 -10.04 3.60 -19.83
C ALA A 216 -8.77 2.92 -20.37
N GLY A 217 -8.38 1.75 -19.85
CA GLY A 217 -7.16 1.07 -20.29
C GLY A 217 -5.88 1.74 -19.79
N PHE A 218 -4.83 1.73 -20.61
CA PHE A 218 -3.55 2.37 -20.33
C PHE A 218 -3.36 3.59 -21.23
N ASP A 219 -2.92 4.72 -20.65
CA ASP A 219 -2.62 5.94 -21.40
C ASP A 219 -1.11 6.27 -21.35
N PRO A 220 -0.38 6.14 -22.48
CA PRO A 220 1.03 6.50 -22.52
C PRO A 220 1.28 8.00 -22.31
N ASP A 221 0.32 8.87 -22.62
CA ASP A 221 0.47 10.33 -22.50
C ASP A 221 0.49 10.80 -21.03
N SER A 222 0.15 9.91 -20.10
CA SER A 222 0.29 10.12 -18.65
C SER A 222 1.74 10.00 -18.13
N PHE A 223 2.72 9.72 -19.01
CA PHE A 223 4.12 9.52 -18.67
C PHE A 223 5.05 10.47 -19.47
N PRO A 224 6.22 10.87 -18.92
CA PRO A 224 6.78 10.48 -17.63
C PRO A 224 6.06 11.15 -16.45
N THR A 225 6.06 10.47 -15.31
CA THR A 225 5.48 10.97 -14.07
C THR A 225 6.27 10.49 -12.85
N GLU A 226 6.02 11.05 -11.67
CA GLU A 226 6.79 10.73 -10.47
C GLU A 226 5.96 10.73 -9.20
N LEU A 227 6.31 9.79 -8.30
CA LEU A 227 5.89 9.82 -6.92
C LEU A 227 6.97 10.53 -6.09
N LEU A 228 6.58 11.57 -5.36
CA LEU A 228 7.48 12.35 -4.52
C LEU A 228 7.24 12.05 -3.04
N ILE A 229 8.31 11.81 -2.31
CA ILE A 229 8.30 11.51 -0.87
C ILE A 229 9.27 12.47 -0.17
N ASP A 230 8.73 13.33 0.68
CA ASP A 230 9.49 14.31 1.47
C ASP A 230 10.16 13.63 2.67
N TRP A 231 9.38 12.86 3.42
CA TRP A 231 9.90 12.08 4.54
C TRP A 231 9.08 10.82 4.79
N VAL A 232 9.74 9.86 5.43
CA VAL A 232 9.13 8.66 6.01
C VAL A 232 9.50 8.64 7.48
N LYS A 233 8.53 8.36 8.35
CA LYS A 233 8.74 8.29 9.79
C LYS A 233 8.12 7.01 10.35
N VAL A 234 8.89 6.33 11.20
CA VAL A 234 8.44 5.21 12.02
C VAL A 234 8.59 5.61 13.49
N GLU A 235 7.51 5.47 14.26
CA GLU A 235 7.46 5.81 15.68
C GLU A 235 6.96 4.58 16.46
N GLN A 236 7.74 4.10 17.43
CA GLN A 236 7.35 3.00 18.32
C GLN A 236 7.01 3.52 19.71
N CYS A 237 6.03 2.89 20.36
CA CYS A 237 5.55 3.33 21.67
C CYS A 237 6.59 3.02 22.76
N SER A 238 7.03 4.07 23.48
CA SER A 238 8.02 3.91 24.55
C SER A 238 7.38 3.27 25.78
N GLY A 239 7.84 2.08 26.17
CA GLY A 239 7.38 1.39 27.38
C GLY A 239 6.07 0.60 27.23
N ASP A 240 5.58 0.44 26.00
CA ASP A 240 4.46 -0.45 25.66
C ASP A 240 4.75 -1.15 24.34
N GLU A 241 5.15 -2.41 24.43
CA GLU A 241 5.47 -3.26 23.27
C GLU A 241 4.23 -3.56 22.42
N THR A 242 3.01 -3.39 22.94
CA THR A 242 1.76 -3.62 22.19
C THR A 242 1.30 -2.39 21.40
N ALA A 243 1.97 -1.25 21.59
CA ALA A 243 1.65 0.07 21.06
C ALA A 243 0.26 0.65 21.40
N ARG A 244 -0.58 -0.08 22.15
CA ARG A 244 -1.94 0.33 22.55
C ARG A 244 -1.97 1.71 23.21
N ALA A 245 -1.04 1.98 24.13
CA ALA A 245 -0.98 3.22 24.88
C ALA A 245 -0.66 4.45 24.01
N CYS A 246 -0.12 4.24 22.81
CA CYS A 246 0.22 5.30 21.86
C CYS A 246 -0.77 5.43 20.69
N MET A 247 -1.79 4.58 20.62
CA MET A 247 -2.82 4.69 19.58
C MET A 247 -3.63 5.97 19.75
N THR A 248 -3.83 6.68 18.65
CA THR A 248 -4.68 7.87 18.61
C THR A 248 -6.10 7.50 19.00
N GLN A 249 -6.60 8.11 20.08
CA GLN A 249 -7.96 7.91 20.57
C GLN A 249 -8.90 8.83 19.78
N THR A 250 -9.50 8.31 18.72
CA THR A 250 -10.50 9.01 17.91
C THR A 250 -11.65 8.06 17.63
N ASP A 251 -12.88 8.54 17.75
CA ASP A 251 -14.04 7.74 17.41
C ASP A 251 -14.09 7.50 15.91
N TRP A 252 -14.37 6.27 15.51
CA TRP A 252 -14.63 5.91 14.12
C TRP A 252 -15.77 4.89 14.10
N ALA A 253 -16.77 5.15 13.27
CA ALA A 253 -18.00 4.36 13.18
C ALA A 253 -18.24 3.83 11.76
N GLY A 254 -17.21 3.84 10.92
CA GLY A 254 -17.28 3.23 9.59
C GLY A 254 -17.18 1.71 9.67
N GLU A 255 -17.35 1.05 8.52
CA GLU A 255 -17.08 -0.36 8.35
C GLU A 255 -16.14 -0.52 7.15
N PRO A 256 -14.99 -1.22 7.29
CA PRO A 256 -14.15 -1.51 6.15
C PRO A 256 -14.93 -2.41 5.18
N ARG A 257 -14.71 -2.21 3.89
CA ARG A 257 -15.23 -3.12 2.86
C ARG A 257 -14.33 -4.33 2.79
N GLY A 258 -14.88 -5.49 2.50
CA GLY A 258 -14.11 -6.71 2.27
C GLY A 258 -14.86 -7.60 1.29
N PRO A 259 -14.26 -8.69 0.80
CA PRO A 259 -14.96 -9.59 -0.09
C PRO A 259 -16.16 -10.27 0.57
N TRP A 260 -16.37 -10.12 1.90
CA TRP A 260 -17.57 -10.53 2.62
C TRP A 260 -18.87 -10.03 1.98
N GLU A 261 -18.88 -8.83 1.37
CA GLU A 261 -20.06 -8.30 0.69
C GLU A 261 -20.24 -8.84 -0.74
N THR A 262 -19.25 -9.54 -1.30
CA THR A 262 -19.24 -9.96 -2.72
C THR A 262 -19.20 -11.47 -2.95
N GLN A 263 -19.30 -12.32 -1.93
CA GLN A 263 -19.44 -13.78 -2.10
C GLN A 263 -20.83 -14.34 -1.74
N ALA A 264 -21.85 -13.49 -1.64
CA ALA A 264 -23.24 -13.91 -1.69
C ALA A 264 -23.86 -13.59 -3.06
N ARG A 265 -23.38 -14.27 -4.11
CA ARG A 265 -24.14 -14.71 -5.30
C ARG A 265 -23.30 -15.57 -6.23
#